data_AF-A0A7D5NBF3-F1
#
_entry.id   AF-A0A7D5NBF3-F1
#
_cell.length_a   1.000
_cell.length_b   1.000
_cell.length_c   1.000
_cell.angle_alpha   90.00
_cell.angle_beta   90.00
_cell.angle_gamma   90.00
#
_symmetry.space_group_name_H-M   'P 1'
#
loop_
_entity.id
_entity.type
_entity.pdbx_description
1 polymer ?
#
loop_
_entity_poly.entity_id
_entity_poly.type
_entity_poly.pdbx_seq_one_letter_code
_entity_poly.pdbx_strand_id
1 'polypeptide(L)'
;MAIFLTGLADDIWGLGFKPRLIIQALVALSMVLIGGVELRSLGEILPGGHVDLGWLAIPMAIFSTIGLINALNMIDGIDGLSGSVSLVSLALVAMLAHSADSAGYVFFIVALMGGIGGFLYYNLRYPGNHRARVFLGDNGSMLLGFLFAWLFIVLSQGEEDQEAVMTPVTALWLFALPLMDTVGVMIRRIWQGKSPFRPDRHHLHHLFVCADYRVCDIVALAVTIQLLFGLIGIAGLLFGVPEYLMFWLFIGVCGAYFLGILRPSRIVPWLRSLNGWLGLPSVKVRGIFIGYLRKEKCREVLGVISEKLGSDYDYQVTVHQMAASSSEERRVYCVVHIPTEGNDQLIGRIQRDALRIKRRLAKQRGIDVRLFISRNTENDVRSVSIAMTGRGSRRADRRCAQSTLIYSKEYGQRMIRSEGAGFEFSVPPGGG
;
A
#
# COMPACT_ATOMS: atom_id res chain seq x y z
N MET A 1 1.97 25.23 14.88
CA MET A 1 3.42 25.51 14.87
C MET A 1 4.23 24.57 15.76
N ALA A 2 3.90 24.42 17.05
CA ALA A 2 4.64 23.53 17.96
C ALA A 2 4.78 22.08 17.46
N ILE A 3 3.69 21.47 16.97
CA ILE A 3 3.72 20.10 16.45
C ILE A 3 4.61 19.95 15.19
N PHE A 4 4.56 20.94 14.29
CA PHE A 4 5.40 20.97 13.09
C PHE A 4 6.89 21.09 13.45
N LEU A 5 7.23 22.01 14.36
CA LEU A 5 8.61 22.16 14.85
C LEU A 5 9.11 20.89 15.55
N THR A 6 8.22 20.18 16.23
CA THR A 6 8.55 18.90 16.87
C THR A 6 8.90 17.85 15.84
N GLY A 7 8.05 17.64 14.83
CA GLY A 7 8.36 16.69 13.77
C GLY A 7 9.56 17.11 12.93
N LEU A 8 9.83 18.42 12.78
CA LEU A 8 11.05 18.89 12.11
C LEU A 8 12.31 18.60 12.95
N ALA A 9 12.26 18.89 14.24
CA ALA A 9 13.32 18.54 15.19
C ALA A 9 13.58 17.03 15.20
N ASP A 10 12.53 16.25 15.04
CA ASP A 10 12.55 14.81 15.00
C ASP A 10 13.17 14.23 13.71
N ASP A 11 12.83 14.80 12.55
CA ASP A 11 13.46 14.48 11.27
C ASP A 11 14.98 14.79 11.30
N ILE A 12 15.40 15.83 12.02
CA ILE A 12 16.81 16.26 12.11
C ILE A 12 17.60 15.48 13.16
N TRP A 13 17.03 15.27 14.36
CA TRP A 13 17.74 14.72 15.51
C TRP A 13 17.35 13.29 15.88
N GLY A 14 16.30 12.72 15.27
CA GLY A 14 15.82 11.38 15.56
C GLY A 14 15.35 11.22 17.01
N LEU A 15 14.33 11.98 17.41
CA LEU A 15 13.85 11.98 18.79
C LEU A 15 13.26 10.62 19.16
N GLY A 16 13.51 10.18 20.40
CA GLY A 16 12.87 8.98 20.94
C GLY A 16 11.35 9.15 21.09
N PHE A 17 10.62 8.04 21.25
CA PHE A 17 9.16 8.06 21.38
C PHE A 17 8.64 8.86 22.60
N LYS A 18 9.41 8.92 23.70
CA LYS A 18 9.01 9.62 24.94
C LYS A 18 8.83 11.13 24.75
N PRO A 19 9.84 11.90 24.28
CA PRO A 19 9.67 13.33 24.04
C PRO A 19 8.58 13.63 23.00
N ARG A 20 8.46 12.79 21.94
CA ARG A 20 7.38 12.91 20.95
C ARG A 20 6.00 12.87 21.63
N LEU A 21 5.74 11.85 22.46
CA LEU A 21 4.46 11.69 23.16
C LEU A 21 4.18 12.82 24.15
N ILE A 22 5.19 13.30 24.89
CA ILE A 22 5.03 14.41 25.83
C ILE A 22 4.61 15.67 25.08
N ILE A 23 5.27 15.99 23.96
CA ILE A 23 4.94 17.20 23.20
C ILE A 23 3.57 17.06 22.54
N GLN A 24 3.24 15.89 21.96
CA GLN A 24 1.90 15.63 21.43
C GLN A 24 0.81 15.81 22.51
N ALA A 25 1.05 15.33 23.73
CA ALA A 25 0.14 15.50 24.86
C ALA A 25 -0.02 16.97 25.27
N LEU A 26 1.08 17.73 25.35
CA LEU A 26 1.05 19.15 25.67
C LEU A 26 0.33 19.97 24.60
N VAL A 27 0.56 19.66 23.32
CA VAL A 27 -0.14 20.31 22.20
C VAL A 27 -1.62 19.97 22.25
N ALA A 28 -2.00 18.71 22.46
CA ALA A 28 -3.39 18.30 22.60
C ALA A 28 -4.06 18.97 23.82
N LEU A 29 -3.35 19.09 24.95
CA LEU A 29 -3.85 19.80 26.13
C LEU A 29 -4.08 21.29 25.84
N SER A 30 -3.16 21.94 25.10
CA SER A 30 -3.33 23.34 24.71
C SER A 30 -4.52 23.54 23.76
N MET A 31 -4.76 22.60 22.83
CA MET A 31 -5.93 22.60 21.95
C MET A 31 -7.24 22.56 22.76
N VAL A 32 -7.28 21.79 23.84
CA VAL A 32 -8.44 21.69 24.72
C VAL A 32 -8.58 22.95 25.60
N LEU A 33 -7.55 23.32 26.35
CA LEU A 33 -7.64 24.37 27.37
C LEU A 33 -7.68 25.80 26.80
N ILE A 34 -6.98 26.03 25.68
CA ILE A 34 -6.89 27.36 25.05
C ILE A 34 -7.83 27.44 23.85
N GLY A 35 -7.91 26.36 23.06
CA GLY A 35 -8.76 26.31 21.88
C GLY A 35 -10.22 25.97 22.19
N GLY A 36 -10.57 25.53 23.40
CA GLY A 36 -11.92 25.13 23.76
C GLY A 36 -12.42 23.88 23.04
N VAL A 37 -11.53 23.14 22.35
CA VAL A 37 -11.88 21.98 21.54
C VAL A 37 -11.90 20.73 22.41
N GLU A 38 -13.04 20.51 23.05
CA GLU A 38 -13.26 19.41 23.98
C GLU A 38 -14.03 18.26 23.32
N LEU A 39 -13.57 17.03 23.53
CA LEU A 39 -14.35 15.84 23.17
C LEU A 39 -15.34 15.54 24.31
N ARG A 40 -16.54 16.11 24.26
CA ARG A 40 -17.53 16.07 25.35
C ARG A 40 -18.35 14.79 25.35
N SER A 41 -18.68 14.27 24.17
CA SER A 41 -19.48 13.05 24.00
C SER A 41 -18.84 12.13 22.97
N LEU A 42 -18.92 10.82 23.19
CA LEU A 42 -18.54 9.82 22.19
C LEU A 42 -19.72 9.41 21.28
N GLY A 43 -20.88 10.04 21.46
CA GLY A 43 -22.11 9.68 20.76
C GLY A 43 -22.82 8.48 21.40
N GLU A 44 -23.76 7.90 20.65
CA GLU A 44 -24.56 6.77 21.11
C GLU A 44 -23.84 5.44 20.80
N ILE A 45 -22.99 4.97 21.72
CA ILE A 45 -22.25 3.69 21.56
C ILE A 45 -23.12 2.48 21.93
N LEU A 46 -24.09 2.68 22.82
CA LEU A 46 -25.03 1.65 23.28
C LEU A 46 -26.47 2.09 22.95
N PRO A 47 -27.40 1.17 22.66
CA PRO A 47 -28.78 1.53 22.34
C PRO A 47 -29.40 2.40 23.45
N GLY A 48 -29.82 3.62 23.08
CA GLY A 48 -30.41 4.60 23.99
C GLY A 48 -29.44 5.25 24.98
N GLY A 49 -28.13 5.02 24.86
CA GLY A 49 -27.11 5.53 25.77
C GLY A 49 -26.13 6.46 25.06
N HIS A 50 -26.35 7.78 25.19
CA HIS A 50 -25.34 8.79 24.86
C HIS A 50 -24.23 8.74 25.92
N VAL A 51 -22.98 8.66 25.47
CA VAL A 51 -21.82 8.54 26.35
C VAL A 51 -21.15 9.91 26.51
N ASP A 52 -21.59 10.65 27.53
CA ASP A 52 -20.97 11.91 27.92
C ASP A 52 -19.75 11.65 28.81
N LEU A 53 -18.64 12.32 28.48
CA LEU A 53 -17.34 12.06 29.08
C LEU A 53 -17.13 12.84 30.38
N GLY A 54 -17.76 14.01 30.54
CA GLY A 54 -17.55 14.87 31.71
C GLY A 54 -16.05 15.15 31.95
N TRP A 55 -15.53 14.75 33.12
CA TRP A 55 -14.11 14.91 33.45
C TRP A 55 -13.16 14.08 32.56
N LEU A 56 -13.65 13.04 31.89
CA LEU A 56 -12.88 12.26 30.91
C LEU A 56 -12.74 12.94 29.55
N ALA A 57 -13.43 14.07 29.31
CA ALA A 57 -13.39 14.78 28.03
C ALA A 57 -11.95 15.18 27.64
N ILE A 58 -11.20 15.75 28.59
CA ILE A 58 -9.82 16.21 28.37
C ILE A 58 -8.88 15.01 28.11
N PRO A 59 -8.81 13.97 28.98
CA PRO A 59 -7.99 12.80 28.69
C PRO A 59 -8.32 12.12 27.35
N MET A 60 -9.60 12.03 26.99
CA MET A 60 -10.02 11.40 25.74
C MET A 60 -9.69 12.24 24.51
N ALA A 61 -9.79 13.57 24.59
CA ALA A 61 -9.32 14.46 23.52
C ALA A 61 -7.81 14.33 23.30
N ILE A 62 -7.03 14.28 24.39
CA ILE A 62 -5.58 14.05 24.32
C ILE A 62 -5.27 12.68 23.69
N PHE A 63 -5.91 11.63 24.19
CA PHE A 63 -5.73 10.27 23.67
C PHE A 63 -6.06 10.18 22.18
N SER A 64 -7.21 10.73 21.77
CA SER A 64 -7.65 10.72 20.38
C SER A 64 -6.69 11.50 19.49
N THR A 65 -6.22 12.66 19.94
CA THR A 65 -5.25 13.48 19.21
C THR A 65 -3.92 12.75 19.00
N ILE A 66 -3.35 12.19 20.07
CA ILE A 66 -2.13 11.38 19.99
C ILE A 66 -2.34 10.17 19.08
N GLY A 67 -3.50 9.51 19.18
CA GLY A 67 -3.87 8.36 18.37
C GLY A 67 -3.87 8.69 16.88
N LEU A 68 -4.52 9.80 16.48
CA LEU A 68 -4.60 10.23 15.08
C LEU A 68 -3.25 10.69 14.53
N ILE A 69 -2.46 11.41 15.33
CA ILE A 69 -1.08 11.80 14.97
C ILE A 69 -0.24 10.55 14.67
N ASN A 70 -0.23 9.58 15.57
CA ASN A 70 0.53 8.36 15.38
C ASN A 70 -0.04 7.50 14.25
N ALA A 71 -1.36 7.53 14.02
CA ALA A 71 -1.99 6.79 12.94
C ALA A 71 -1.52 7.23 11.55
N LEU A 72 -1.40 8.55 11.32
CA LEU A 72 -0.85 9.05 10.06
C LEU A 72 0.64 8.86 9.94
N ASN A 73 1.37 9.04 11.04
CA ASN A 73 2.81 8.79 11.03
C ASN A 73 3.12 7.33 10.65
N MET A 74 2.32 6.38 11.15
CA MET A 74 2.50 4.94 10.88
C MET A 74 2.11 4.51 9.47
N ILE A 75 1.12 5.17 8.84
CA ILE A 75 0.73 4.84 7.45
C ILE A 75 1.68 5.45 6.41
N ASP A 76 2.47 6.46 6.77
CA ASP A 76 3.43 7.16 5.90
C ASP A 76 4.69 6.33 5.56
N GLY A 77 4.52 5.03 5.31
CA GLY A 77 5.60 4.11 4.93
C GLY A 77 5.74 3.87 3.43
N ILE A 78 4.79 4.35 2.61
CA ILE A 78 4.78 4.21 1.16
C ILE A 78 4.54 5.56 0.48
N ASP A 79 5.36 5.86 -0.53
CA ASP A 79 5.20 7.04 -1.39
C ASP A 79 3.77 7.21 -1.91
N GLY A 80 3.14 8.33 -1.56
CA GLY A 80 1.81 8.73 -1.97
C GLY A 80 0.67 8.18 -1.12
N LEU A 81 0.93 7.25 -0.19
CA LEU A 81 -0.12 6.56 0.56
C LEU A 81 -0.82 7.48 1.57
N SER A 82 -0.06 8.04 2.52
CA SER A 82 -0.57 8.93 3.57
C SER A 82 -1.31 10.13 2.96
N GLY A 83 -0.66 10.85 2.05
CA GLY A 83 -1.23 12.03 1.38
C GLY A 83 -2.51 11.70 0.60
N SER A 84 -2.56 10.60 -0.15
CA SER A 84 -3.74 10.27 -0.96
C SER A 84 -4.92 9.82 -0.11
N VAL A 85 -4.68 9.02 0.94
CA VAL A 85 -5.70 8.61 1.91
C VAL A 85 -6.24 9.83 2.65
N SER A 86 -5.36 10.73 3.10
CA SER A 86 -5.75 11.99 3.74
C SER A 86 -6.54 12.91 2.82
N LEU A 87 -6.17 13.02 1.54
CA LEU A 87 -6.89 13.84 0.57
C LEU A 87 -8.35 13.36 0.41
N VAL A 88 -8.56 12.05 0.35
CA VAL A 88 -9.91 11.45 0.27
C VAL A 88 -10.69 11.71 1.55
N SER A 89 -10.09 11.48 2.72
CA SER A 89 -10.75 11.78 4.00
C SER A 89 -11.15 13.24 4.10
N LEU A 90 -10.27 14.18 3.73
CA LEU A 90 -10.57 15.61 3.73
C LEU A 90 -11.66 15.99 2.72
N ALA A 91 -11.67 15.39 1.53
CA ALA A 91 -12.71 15.65 0.55
C ALA A 91 -14.10 15.23 1.07
N LEU A 92 -14.19 14.10 1.76
CA LEU A 92 -15.42 13.62 2.39
C LEU A 92 -15.85 14.51 3.57
N VAL A 93 -14.91 14.97 4.39
CA VAL A 93 -15.18 15.92 5.47
C VAL A 93 -15.63 17.28 4.91
N ALA A 94 -15.01 17.77 3.85
CA ALA A 94 -15.41 19.00 3.17
C ALA A 94 -16.83 18.91 2.62
N MET A 95 -17.22 17.75 2.08
CA MET A 95 -18.58 17.50 1.61
C MET A 95 -19.59 17.62 2.76
N LEU A 96 -19.31 17.01 3.92
CA LEU A 96 -20.16 17.13 5.10
C LEU A 96 -20.23 18.56 5.63
N ALA A 97 -19.08 19.22 5.80
CA ALA A 97 -19.01 20.61 6.25
C ALA A 97 -19.75 21.57 5.30
N HIS A 98 -19.71 21.31 3.99
CA HIS A 98 -20.48 22.07 3.03
C HIS A 98 -21.98 21.83 3.17
N SER A 99 -22.41 20.58 3.40
CA SER A 99 -23.83 20.27 3.62
C SER A 99 -24.40 20.86 4.92
N ALA A 100 -23.55 21.13 5.90
CA ALA A 100 -23.90 21.79 7.16
C ALA A 100 -23.69 23.32 7.13
N ASP A 101 -23.51 23.90 5.93
CA ASP A 101 -23.29 25.34 5.70
C ASP A 101 -22.12 25.96 6.49
N SER A 102 -21.14 25.13 6.88
CA SER A 102 -19.99 25.56 7.68
C SER A 102 -18.85 26.08 6.80
N ALA A 103 -19.09 27.19 6.09
CA ALA A 103 -18.20 27.73 5.06
C ALA A 103 -16.75 27.96 5.52
N GLY A 104 -16.56 28.34 6.79
CA GLY A 104 -15.23 28.54 7.40
C GLY A 104 -14.39 27.25 7.39
N TYR A 105 -14.97 26.12 7.81
CA TYR A 105 -14.27 24.83 7.78
C TYR A 105 -14.07 24.34 6.35
N VAL A 106 -15.04 24.54 5.45
CA VAL A 106 -14.88 24.18 4.03
C VAL A 106 -13.66 24.90 3.43
N PHE A 107 -13.53 26.21 3.65
CA PHE A 107 -12.38 26.98 3.16
C PHE A 107 -11.07 26.44 3.74
N PHE A 108 -11.03 26.17 5.05
CA PHE A 108 -9.85 25.60 5.71
C PHE A 108 -9.46 24.23 5.13
N ILE A 109 -10.43 23.34 4.97
CA ILE A 109 -10.21 21.99 4.45
C ILE A 109 -9.73 22.05 2.99
N VAL A 110 -10.32 22.90 2.15
CA VAL A 110 -9.91 23.07 0.75
C VAL A 110 -8.49 23.62 0.66
N ALA A 111 -8.12 24.59 1.52
CA ALA A 111 -6.75 25.10 1.58
C ALA A 111 -5.75 23.98 1.98
N LEU A 112 -6.11 23.15 2.97
CA LEU A 112 -5.31 21.99 3.38
C LEU A 112 -5.18 20.96 2.25
N MET A 113 -6.27 20.66 1.54
CA MET A 113 -6.25 19.81 0.35
C MET A 113 -5.35 20.37 -0.75
N GLY A 114 -5.33 21.68 -0.96
CA GLY A 114 -4.42 22.34 -1.90
C GLY A 114 -2.95 22.11 -1.53
N GLY A 115 -2.60 22.25 -0.26
CA GLY A 115 -1.26 21.95 0.25
C GLY A 115 -0.85 20.49 0.05
N ILE A 116 -1.74 19.55 0.40
CA ILE A 116 -1.52 18.10 0.18
C ILE A 116 -1.43 17.78 -1.31
N GLY A 117 -2.25 18.41 -2.16
CA GLY A 117 -2.21 18.24 -3.61
C GLY A 117 -0.87 18.67 -4.20
N GLY A 118 -0.35 19.82 -3.76
CA GLY A 118 0.98 20.29 -4.13
C GLY A 118 2.10 19.33 -3.69
N PHE A 119 2.00 18.80 -2.47
CA PHE A 119 2.92 17.76 -1.97
C PHE A 119 2.83 16.46 -2.79
N LEU A 120 1.62 15.95 -3.04
CA LEU A 120 1.37 14.72 -3.79
C LEU A 120 1.90 14.80 -5.22
N TYR A 121 1.89 15.97 -5.84
CA TYR A 121 2.51 16.17 -7.16
C TYR A 121 4.00 15.78 -7.18
N TYR A 122 4.73 15.99 -6.08
CA TYR A 122 6.15 15.61 -5.98
C TYR A 122 6.39 14.23 -5.36
N ASN A 123 5.44 13.74 -4.56
CA ASN A 123 5.56 12.49 -3.80
C ASN A 123 4.97 11.27 -4.55
N LEU A 124 3.87 11.42 -5.30
CA LEU A 124 3.20 10.32 -5.97
C LEU A 124 4.02 9.78 -7.16
N ARG A 125 4.02 8.45 -7.32
CA ARG A 125 4.69 7.76 -8.43
C ARG A 125 3.75 7.64 -9.66
N TYR A 126 3.79 8.62 -10.57
CA TYR A 126 2.98 8.66 -11.81
C TYR A 126 3.86 8.70 -13.08
N PRO A 127 3.32 8.58 -14.32
CA PRO A 127 4.12 8.38 -15.54
C PRO A 127 5.26 9.39 -15.83
N GLY A 128 5.23 10.57 -15.22
CA GLY A 128 6.31 11.58 -15.27
C GLY A 128 7.18 11.68 -14.01
N ASN A 129 6.89 10.90 -12.96
CA ASN A 129 7.61 10.90 -11.70
C ASN A 129 7.83 9.46 -11.20
N HIS A 130 8.96 8.86 -11.58
CA HIS A 130 9.25 7.45 -11.31
C HIS A 130 9.69 7.17 -9.86
N ARG A 131 10.05 8.20 -9.10
CA ARG A 131 10.46 8.12 -7.68
C ARG A 131 9.92 9.34 -6.94
N ALA A 132 9.54 9.20 -5.68
CA ALA A 132 9.19 10.34 -4.84
C ALA A 132 10.39 11.29 -4.73
N ARG A 133 10.15 12.58 -4.99
CA ARG A 133 11.19 13.63 -4.89
C ARG A 133 11.23 14.27 -3.51
N VAL A 134 10.10 14.20 -2.81
CA VAL A 134 9.89 14.76 -1.49
C VAL A 134 9.16 13.71 -0.66
N PHE A 135 9.53 13.58 0.60
CA PHE A 135 8.86 12.74 1.60
C PHE A 135 8.07 13.63 2.56
N LEU A 136 6.96 13.12 3.10
CA LEU A 136 6.14 13.89 4.04
C LEU A 136 6.88 14.11 5.36
N GLY A 137 7.64 13.10 5.81
CA GLY A 137 8.45 13.15 7.02
C GLY A 137 7.61 13.11 8.30
N ASP A 138 8.30 13.09 9.45
CA ASP A 138 7.65 13.15 10.75
C ASP A 138 7.00 14.53 10.96
N ASN A 139 7.57 15.61 10.39
CA ASN A 139 6.96 16.95 10.44
C ASN A 139 5.57 17.04 9.78
N GLY A 140 5.41 16.49 8.59
CA GLY A 140 4.18 16.61 7.82
C GLY A 140 3.11 15.69 8.36
N SER A 141 3.48 14.43 8.64
CA SER A 141 2.55 13.42 9.15
C SER A 141 2.01 13.79 10.54
N MET A 142 2.84 14.33 11.44
CA MET A 142 2.38 14.77 12.76
C MET A 142 1.48 16.00 12.67
N LEU A 143 1.81 16.97 11.83
CA LEU A 143 0.96 18.14 11.62
C LEU A 143 -0.39 17.73 11.04
N LEU A 144 -0.41 16.88 10.00
CA LEU A 144 -1.64 16.44 9.37
C LEU A 144 -2.52 15.68 10.36
N GLY A 145 -1.95 14.81 11.18
CA GLY A 145 -2.70 14.01 12.15
C GLY A 145 -3.30 14.87 13.26
N PHE A 146 -2.57 15.90 13.69
CA PHE A 146 -3.09 16.91 14.62
C PHE A 146 -4.27 17.67 14.00
N LEU A 147 -4.16 18.11 12.74
CA LEU A 147 -5.23 18.83 12.05
C LEU A 147 -6.48 17.97 11.85
N PHE A 148 -6.34 16.67 11.57
CA PHE A 148 -7.46 15.73 11.54
C PHE A 148 -8.12 15.58 12.91
N ALA A 149 -7.33 15.47 13.98
CA ALA A 149 -7.88 15.37 15.33
C ALA A 149 -8.69 16.63 15.70
N TRP A 150 -8.13 17.80 15.42
CA TRP A 150 -8.81 19.07 15.62
C TRP A 150 -10.11 19.15 14.80
N LEU A 151 -10.06 18.89 13.49
CA LEU A 151 -11.24 18.90 12.61
C LEU A 151 -12.32 17.93 13.09
N PHE A 152 -11.94 16.71 13.47
CA PHE A 152 -12.92 15.71 13.88
C PHE A 152 -13.57 16.03 15.21
N ILE A 153 -12.83 16.57 16.18
CA ILE A 153 -13.42 16.97 17.46
C ILE A 153 -14.36 18.15 17.24
N VAL A 154 -13.91 19.22 16.57
CA VAL A 154 -14.74 20.41 16.33
C VAL A 154 -16.01 20.07 15.55
N LEU A 155 -15.88 19.36 14.42
CA LEU A 155 -17.03 19.03 13.58
C LEU A 155 -17.96 17.98 14.21
N SER A 156 -17.48 17.17 15.17
CA SER A 156 -18.32 16.17 15.82
C SER A 156 -19.02 16.64 17.08
N GLN A 157 -18.50 17.67 17.73
CA GLN A 157 -19.05 18.20 18.97
C GLN A 157 -19.89 19.46 18.73
N GLY A 158 -19.69 20.13 17.59
CA GLY A 158 -20.28 21.44 17.33
C GLY A 158 -19.59 22.53 18.14
N GLU A 159 -19.88 23.79 17.79
CA GLU A 159 -19.49 24.97 18.56
C GLU A 159 -20.74 25.59 19.20
N GLU A 160 -20.57 26.57 20.09
CA GLU A 160 -21.67 27.16 20.87
C GLU A 160 -22.83 27.67 20.00
N ASP A 161 -22.53 28.12 18.78
CA ASP A 161 -23.49 28.66 17.80
C ASP A 161 -23.71 27.77 16.57
N GLN A 162 -23.10 26.57 16.51
CA GLN A 162 -23.17 25.68 15.35
C GLN A 162 -23.41 24.23 15.76
N GLU A 163 -24.44 23.61 15.18
CA GLU A 163 -24.72 22.19 15.36
C GLU A 163 -23.56 21.32 14.86
N ALA A 164 -23.41 20.13 15.46
CA ALA A 164 -22.42 19.17 15.03
C ALA A 164 -22.67 18.74 13.57
N VAL A 165 -21.63 18.83 12.75
CA VAL A 165 -21.67 18.49 11.32
C VAL A 165 -21.71 16.97 11.11
N MET A 166 -21.14 16.22 12.05
CA MET A 166 -21.10 14.76 12.00
C MET A 166 -21.09 14.18 13.42
N THR A 167 -21.25 12.86 13.54
CA THR A 167 -21.11 12.19 14.84
C THR A 167 -19.66 11.74 15.08
N PRO A 168 -19.20 11.54 16.33
CA PRO A 168 -17.88 10.99 16.63
C PRO A 168 -17.65 9.62 15.96
N VAL A 169 -18.72 8.81 15.85
CA VAL A 169 -18.68 7.52 15.13
C VAL A 169 -18.43 7.72 13.64
N THR A 170 -19.06 8.71 13.01
CA THR A 170 -18.83 9.04 11.59
C THR A 170 -17.37 9.42 11.33
N ALA A 171 -16.72 10.14 12.25
CA ALA A 171 -15.31 10.48 12.17
C ALA A 171 -14.39 9.23 12.11
N LEU A 172 -14.75 8.15 12.83
CA LEU A 172 -14.01 6.87 12.76
C LEU A 172 -14.04 6.28 11.35
N TRP A 173 -15.18 6.35 10.66
CA TRP A 173 -15.33 5.85 9.29
C TRP A 173 -14.57 6.71 8.27
N LEU A 174 -14.63 8.04 8.43
CA LEU A 174 -13.89 8.99 7.58
C LEU A 174 -12.37 8.85 7.69
N PHE A 175 -11.88 8.14 8.70
CA PHE A 175 -10.46 7.88 8.94
C PHE A 175 -10.14 6.42 9.24
N ALA A 176 -11.00 5.52 8.76
CA ALA A 176 -10.96 4.11 9.09
C ALA A 176 -9.63 3.46 8.78
N LEU A 177 -9.06 3.68 7.60
CA LEU A 177 -7.88 2.93 7.15
C LEU A 177 -6.62 3.23 8.00
N PRO A 178 -6.21 4.49 8.22
CA PRO A 178 -5.09 4.79 9.12
C PRO A 178 -5.33 4.31 10.56
N LEU A 179 -6.55 4.48 11.07
CA LEU A 179 -6.90 4.11 12.43
C LEU A 179 -6.86 2.58 12.62
N MET A 180 -7.50 1.83 11.72
CA MET A 180 -7.55 0.37 11.73
C MET A 180 -6.16 -0.26 11.62
N ASP A 181 -5.30 0.23 10.71
CA ASP A 181 -3.95 -0.31 10.55
C ASP A 181 -3.13 -0.10 11.82
N THR A 182 -3.16 1.11 12.36
CA THR A 182 -2.40 1.50 13.54
C THR A 182 -2.85 0.73 14.78
N VAL A 183 -4.15 0.70 15.06
CA VAL A 183 -4.71 -0.04 16.19
C VAL A 183 -4.43 -1.54 16.05
N GLY A 184 -4.62 -2.12 14.85
CA GLY A 184 -4.35 -3.53 14.58
C GLY A 184 -2.89 -3.92 14.83
N VAL A 185 -1.94 -3.09 14.38
CA VAL A 185 -0.51 -3.29 14.62
C VAL A 185 -0.18 -3.16 16.11
N MET A 186 -0.73 -2.16 16.82
CA MET A 186 -0.51 -1.96 18.25
C MET A 186 -1.03 -3.15 19.08
N ILE A 187 -2.27 -3.60 18.85
CA ILE A 187 -2.85 -4.75 19.57
C ILE A 187 -2.01 -6.00 19.31
N ARG A 188 -1.60 -6.24 18.06
CA ARG A 188 -0.73 -7.38 17.70
C ARG A 188 0.60 -7.33 18.48
N ARG A 189 1.22 -6.15 18.63
CA ARG A 189 2.47 -5.99 19.39
C ARG A 189 2.27 -6.33 20.87
N ILE A 190 1.20 -5.81 21.46
CA ILE A 190 0.83 -6.09 22.86
C ILE A 190 0.67 -7.60 23.05
N TRP A 191 -0.01 -8.27 22.12
CA TRP A 191 -0.23 -9.72 22.19
C TRP A 191 1.07 -10.54 22.04
N GLN A 192 2.08 -9.98 21.36
CA GLN A 192 3.42 -10.55 21.25
C GLN A 192 4.35 -10.17 22.41
N GLY A 193 3.86 -9.47 23.44
CA GLY A 193 4.69 -8.96 24.55
C GLY A 193 5.69 -7.87 24.14
N LYS A 194 5.48 -7.24 22.97
CA LYS A 194 6.33 -6.14 22.47
C LYS A 194 5.69 -4.80 22.80
N SER A 195 6.52 -3.78 22.99
CA SER A 195 6.03 -2.41 23.19
C SER A 195 5.24 -1.91 21.97
N PRO A 196 4.05 -1.30 22.15
CA PRO A 196 3.24 -0.76 21.07
C PRO A 196 3.89 0.47 20.41
N PHE A 197 4.93 1.06 21.00
CA PHE A 197 5.59 2.29 20.49
C PHE A 197 6.93 2.05 19.78
N ARG A 198 7.33 0.78 19.56
CA ARG A 198 8.54 0.48 18.77
C ARG A 198 8.26 0.56 17.27
N PRO A 199 9.17 1.09 16.43
CA PRO A 199 9.03 1.04 14.97
C PRO A 199 8.92 -0.41 14.52
N ASP A 200 7.91 -0.74 13.71
CA ASP A 200 7.71 -2.09 13.16
C ASP A 200 7.53 -2.00 11.65
N ARG A 201 7.94 -3.06 10.95
CA ARG A 201 7.94 -3.12 9.48
C ARG A 201 6.74 -3.87 8.93
N HIS A 202 5.72 -4.15 9.74
CA HIS A 202 4.66 -5.12 9.46
C HIS A 202 3.26 -4.50 9.33
N HIS A 203 3.18 -3.36 8.65
CA HIS A 203 1.93 -2.68 8.33
C HIS A 203 1.16 -3.33 7.18
N LEU A 204 -0.11 -2.97 7.00
CA LEU A 204 -0.96 -3.41 5.87
C LEU A 204 -0.24 -3.30 4.53
N HIS A 205 0.47 -2.19 4.33
CA HIS A 205 1.20 -1.91 3.11
C HIS A 205 2.33 -2.93 2.84
N HIS A 206 2.96 -3.48 3.89
CA HIS A 206 3.96 -4.53 3.75
C HIS A 206 3.33 -5.86 3.29
N LEU A 207 2.09 -6.17 3.72
CA LEU A 207 1.38 -7.37 3.24
C LEU A 207 1.10 -7.30 1.73
N PHE A 208 0.75 -6.13 1.21
CA PHE A 208 0.56 -5.94 -0.22
C PHE A 208 1.87 -6.05 -1.01
N VAL A 209 2.96 -5.47 -0.49
CA VAL A 209 4.30 -5.63 -1.08
C VAL A 209 4.69 -7.12 -1.12
N CYS A 210 4.42 -7.89 -0.06
CA CYS A 210 4.63 -9.35 -0.06
C CYS A 210 3.71 -10.11 -1.02
N ALA A 211 2.53 -9.56 -1.32
CA ALA A 211 1.60 -10.06 -2.33
C ALA A 211 1.95 -9.58 -3.77
N ASP A 212 3.10 -8.92 -3.94
CA ASP A 212 3.68 -8.48 -5.21
C ASP A 212 2.88 -7.38 -5.93
N TYR A 213 2.19 -6.54 -5.16
CA TYR A 213 1.53 -5.32 -5.66
C TYR A 213 2.54 -4.20 -5.88
N ARG A 214 2.31 -3.36 -6.90
CA ARG A 214 3.11 -2.16 -7.16
C ARG A 214 2.70 -1.06 -6.19
N VAL A 215 3.57 -0.09 -5.93
CA VAL A 215 3.27 1.04 -5.03
C VAL A 215 2.00 1.78 -5.46
N CYS A 216 1.86 2.07 -6.76
CA CYS A 216 0.66 2.73 -7.30
C CYS A 216 -0.62 1.93 -7.05
N ASP A 217 -0.55 0.60 -7.13
CA ASP A 217 -1.72 -0.28 -6.95
C ASP A 217 -2.13 -0.31 -5.47
N ILE A 218 -1.15 -0.29 -4.56
CA ILE A 218 -1.40 -0.20 -3.10
C ILE A 218 -2.08 1.12 -2.76
N VAL A 219 -1.57 2.24 -3.28
CA VAL A 219 -2.16 3.57 -3.05
C VAL A 219 -3.59 3.62 -3.61
N ALA A 220 -3.81 3.15 -4.85
CA ALA A 220 -5.14 3.14 -5.46
C ALA A 220 -6.15 2.28 -4.66
N LEU A 221 -5.73 1.10 -4.21
CA LEU A 221 -6.57 0.23 -3.40
C LEU A 221 -6.86 0.84 -2.03
N ALA A 222 -5.86 1.43 -1.36
CA ALA A 222 -6.05 2.10 -0.08
C ALA A 222 -6.99 3.30 -0.20
N VAL A 223 -6.84 4.12 -1.23
CA VAL A 223 -7.76 5.23 -1.55
C VAL A 223 -9.18 4.71 -1.77
N THR A 224 -9.33 3.62 -2.53
CA THR A 224 -10.64 3.02 -2.79
C THR A 224 -11.29 2.50 -1.50
N ILE A 225 -10.52 1.79 -0.66
CA ILE A 225 -11.01 1.28 0.62
C ILE A 225 -11.39 2.43 1.57
N GLN A 226 -10.55 3.47 1.68
CA GLN A 226 -10.85 4.63 2.50
C GLN A 226 -12.10 5.37 2.00
N LEU A 227 -12.25 5.52 0.68
CA LEU A 227 -13.45 6.11 0.09
C LEU A 227 -14.69 5.29 0.44
N LEU A 228 -14.65 3.97 0.29
CA LEU A 228 -15.76 3.09 0.65
C LEU A 228 -16.13 3.19 2.14
N PHE A 229 -15.15 3.17 3.04
CA PHE A 229 -15.41 3.33 4.47
C PHE A 229 -16.02 4.69 4.79
N GLY A 230 -15.47 5.78 4.24
CA GLY A 230 -16.02 7.10 4.46
C GLY A 230 -17.43 7.26 3.87
N LEU A 231 -17.72 6.68 2.71
CA LEU A 231 -19.07 6.65 2.13
C LEU A 231 -20.04 5.84 2.98
N ILE A 232 -19.62 4.72 3.59
CA ILE A 232 -20.44 3.96 4.54
C ILE A 232 -20.76 4.83 5.76
N GLY A 233 -19.76 5.54 6.31
CA GLY A 233 -19.96 6.47 7.43
C GLY A 233 -20.96 7.58 7.10
N ILE A 234 -20.76 8.26 5.96
CA ILE A 234 -21.65 9.32 5.48
C ILE A 234 -23.05 8.78 5.20
N ALA A 235 -23.19 7.63 4.55
CA ALA A 235 -24.48 7.02 4.28
C ALA A 235 -25.20 6.67 5.59
N GLY A 236 -24.50 6.13 6.58
CA GLY A 236 -25.06 5.87 7.90
C GLY A 236 -25.61 7.14 8.56
N LEU A 237 -24.86 8.24 8.48
CA LEU A 237 -25.29 9.55 8.96
C LEU A 237 -26.52 10.08 8.20
N LEU A 238 -26.49 10.09 6.87
CA LEU A 238 -27.56 10.66 6.03
C LEU A 238 -28.86 9.85 6.06
N PHE A 239 -28.77 8.53 6.20
CA PHE A 239 -29.95 7.66 6.32
C PHE A 239 -30.47 7.55 7.76
N GLY A 240 -29.84 8.23 8.73
CA GLY A 240 -30.25 8.18 10.13
C GLY A 240 -30.08 6.80 10.76
N VAL A 241 -29.07 6.03 10.32
CA VAL A 241 -28.76 4.74 10.94
C VAL A 241 -28.28 4.99 12.37
N PRO A 242 -28.80 4.26 13.38
CA PRO A 242 -28.39 4.47 14.77
C PRO A 242 -26.87 4.37 14.96
N GLU A 243 -26.29 5.31 15.70
CA GLU A 243 -24.83 5.42 15.86
C GLU A 243 -24.22 4.16 16.46
N TYR A 244 -24.91 3.51 17.41
CA TYR A 244 -24.41 2.29 18.05
C TYR A 244 -24.22 1.18 17.02
N LEU A 245 -25.10 1.08 16.03
CA LEU A 245 -25.00 0.07 14.98
C LEU A 245 -23.80 0.36 14.09
N MET A 246 -23.58 1.62 13.72
CA MET A 246 -22.41 2.05 12.94
C MET A 246 -21.11 1.84 13.72
N PHE A 247 -21.12 2.07 15.04
CA PHE A 247 -19.97 1.83 15.91
C PHE A 247 -19.64 0.35 16.00
N TRP A 248 -20.61 -0.51 16.33
CA TRP A 248 -20.38 -1.96 16.43
C TRP A 248 -20.03 -2.59 15.08
N LEU A 249 -20.58 -2.07 13.97
CA LEU A 249 -20.16 -2.44 12.62
C LEU A 249 -18.69 -2.09 12.38
N PHE A 250 -18.27 -0.87 12.76
CA PHE A 250 -16.87 -0.46 12.65
C PHE A 250 -15.94 -1.36 13.47
N ILE A 251 -16.31 -1.67 14.72
CA ILE A 251 -15.57 -2.61 15.58
C ILE A 251 -15.52 -4.01 14.96
N GLY A 252 -16.62 -4.50 14.37
CA GLY A 252 -16.66 -5.78 13.66
C GLY A 252 -15.72 -5.81 12.45
N VAL A 253 -15.68 -4.74 11.66
CA VAL A 253 -14.76 -4.57 10.52
C VAL A 253 -13.30 -4.52 11.01
N CYS A 254 -13.02 -3.78 12.10
CA CYS A 254 -11.71 -3.76 12.75
C CYS A 254 -11.29 -5.16 13.22
N GLY A 255 -12.19 -5.91 13.83
CA GLY A 255 -11.97 -7.29 14.28
C GLY A 255 -11.67 -8.23 13.12
N ALA A 256 -12.45 -8.15 12.04
CA ALA A 256 -12.22 -8.94 10.82
C ALA A 256 -10.85 -8.62 10.19
N TYR A 257 -10.50 -7.34 10.10
CA TYR A 257 -9.20 -6.87 9.64
C TYR A 257 -8.06 -7.42 10.52
N PHE A 258 -8.18 -7.31 11.84
CA PHE A 258 -7.20 -7.79 12.80
C PHE A 258 -6.99 -9.30 12.72
N LEU A 259 -8.08 -10.09 12.70
CA LEU A 259 -8.02 -11.55 12.49
C LEU A 259 -7.33 -11.90 11.18
N GLY A 260 -7.53 -11.07 10.16
CA GLY A 260 -6.82 -11.14 8.89
C GLY A 260 -5.31 -10.99 9.05
N ILE A 261 -4.85 -9.89 9.65
CA ILE A 261 -3.40 -9.62 9.85
C ILE A 261 -2.73 -10.73 10.65
N LEU A 262 -3.42 -11.33 11.62
CA LEU A 262 -2.89 -12.43 12.43
C LEU A 262 -2.64 -13.71 11.63
N ARG A 263 -3.20 -13.84 10.42
CA ARG A 263 -3.02 -14.99 9.54
C ARG A 263 -2.43 -14.59 8.17
N PRO A 264 -1.18 -14.07 8.10
CA PRO A 264 -0.56 -13.68 6.84
C PRO A 264 -0.48 -14.82 5.82
N SER A 265 -0.34 -16.06 6.30
CA SER A 265 -0.30 -17.26 5.47
C SER A 265 -1.58 -17.52 4.67
N ARG A 266 -2.72 -16.97 5.10
CA ARG A 266 -3.99 -17.03 4.37
C ARG A 266 -4.24 -15.78 3.54
N ILE A 267 -3.89 -14.61 4.06
CA ILE A 267 -4.11 -13.33 3.37
C ILE A 267 -3.24 -13.19 2.13
N VAL A 268 -1.94 -13.46 2.20
CA VAL A 268 -1.05 -13.18 1.06
C VAL A 268 -1.42 -13.99 -0.19
N PRO A 269 -1.75 -15.30 -0.11
CA PRO A 269 -2.27 -16.03 -1.26
C PRO A 269 -3.61 -15.48 -1.78
N TRP A 270 -4.50 -15.08 -0.89
CA TRP A 270 -5.78 -14.49 -1.27
C TRP A 270 -5.58 -13.14 -1.99
N LEU A 271 -4.72 -12.27 -1.47
CA LEU A 271 -4.32 -11.02 -2.13
C LEU A 271 -3.67 -11.29 -3.49
N ARG A 272 -2.82 -12.31 -3.62
CA ARG A 272 -2.25 -12.70 -4.94
C ARG A 272 -3.34 -13.18 -5.91
N SER A 273 -4.33 -13.91 -5.43
CA SER A 273 -5.48 -14.32 -6.24
C SER A 273 -6.31 -13.10 -6.67
N LEU A 274 -6.52 -12.15 -5.77
CA LEU A 274 -7.21 -10.89 -6.05
C LEU A 274 -6.43 -10.05 -7.08
N ASN A 275 -5.10 -9.98 -6.95
CA ASN A 275 -4.19 -9.33 -7.91
C ASN A 275 -4.37 -9.91 -9.32
N GLY A 276 -4.42 -11.25 -9.43
CA GLY A 276 -4.66 -11.96 -10.69
C GLY A 276 -6.07 -11.72 -11.25
N TRP A 277 -7.09 -11.66 -10.40
CA TRP A 277 -8.47 -11.37 -10.80
C TRP A 277 -8.65 -9.93 -11.29
N LEU A 278 -8.02 -8.96 -10.61
CA LEU A 278 -7.98 -7.56 -11.02
C LEU A 278 -7.09 -7.30 -12.24
N GLY A 279 -6.32 -8.31 -12.69
CA GLY A 279 -5.43 -8.22 -13.85
C GLY A 279 -4.23 -7.30 -13.65
N LEU A 280 -3.90 -6.96 -12.41
CA LEU A 280 -2.86 -6.00 -12.06
C LEU A 280 -1.44 -6.59 -12.32
N PRO A 281 -0.46 -5.76 -12.70
CA PRO A 281 0.90 -6.23 -13.00
C PRO A 281 1.66 -6.61 -11.71
N SER A 282 2.22 -7.82 -11.66
CA SER A 282 3.02 -8.25 -10.51
C SER A 282 4.44 -7.66 -10.54
N VAL A 283 4.93 -7.16 -9.39
CA VAL A 283 6.28 -6.58 -9.25
C VAL A 283 7.41 -7.57 -9.60
N LYS A 284 7.14 -8.88 -9.55
CA LYS A 284 8.13 -9.93 -9.83
C LYS A 284 8.34 -10.23 -11.31
N VAL A 285 7.62 -9.58 -12.23
CA VAL A 285 7.85 -9.75 -13.66
C VAL A 285 9.25 -9.23 -14.00
N ARG A 286 10.16 -10.15 -14.33
CA ARG A 286 11.53 -9.84 -14.77
C ARG A 286 11.72 -10.02 -16.28
N GLY A 287 10.69 -10.51 -16.97
CA GLY A 287 10.85 -10.83 -18.37
C GLY A 287 9.67 -11.47 -19.04
N ILE A 288 9.88 -11.86 -20.30
CA ILE A 288 8.91 -12.56 -21.14
C ILE A 288 9.51 -13.92 -21.49
N PHE A 289 8.86 -14.99 -21.05
CA PHE A 289 9.15 -16.35 -21.50
C PHE A 289 8.32 -16.63 -22.74
N ILE A 290 9.02 -17.01 -23.80
CA ILE A 290 8.41 -17.47 -25.03
C ILE A 290 8.70 -18.96 -25.10
N GLY A 291 7.62 -19.74 -25.16
CA GLY A 291 7.59 -21.19 -25.05
C GLY A 291 8.41 -21.91 -26.10
N TYR A 292 8.30 -23.23 -26.12
CA TYR A 292 9.17 -24.07 -26.94
C TYR A 292 8.89 -23.87 -28.44
N LEU A 293 9.94 -23.48 -29.15
CA LEU A 293 9.95 -23.21 -30.59
C LEU A 293 10.82 -24.26 -31.28
N ARG A 294 10.51 -24.56 -32.54
CA ARG A 294 11.52 -25.14 -33.44
C ARG A 294 12.58 -24.10 -33.78
N LYS A 295 13.83 -24.56 -33.95
CA LYS A 295 14.97 -23.70 -34.26
C LYS A 295 14.75 -22.82 -35.50
N GLU A 296 14.03 -23.31 -36.52
CA GLU A 296 13.73 -22.53 -37.74
C GLU A 296 12.91 -21.26 -37.46
N LYS A 297 11.94 -21.33 -36.53
CA LYS A 297 11.06 -20.19 -36.19
C LYS A 297 11.70 -19.18 -35.26
N CYS A 298 12.87 -19.49 -34.69
CA CYS A 298 13.54 -18.63 -33.72
C CYS A 298 13.90 -17.25 -34.31
N ARG A 299 14.34 -17.18 -35.58
CA ARG A 299 14.67 -15.89 -36.22
C ARG A 299 13.46 -14.97 -36.37
N GLU A 300 12.31 -15.53 -36.73
CA GLU A 300 11.07 -14.78 -36.91
C GLU A 300 10.57 -14.23 -35.56
N VAL A 301 10.61 -15.07 -34.52
CA VAL A 301 10.25 -14.69 -33.14
C VAL A 301 11.17 -13.58 -32.62
N LEU A 302 12.49 -13.70 -32.82
CA LEU A 302 13.46 -12.65 -32.46
C LEU A 302 13.18 -11.33 -33.19
N GLY A 303 12.77 -11.38 -34.46
CA GLY A 303 12.32 -10.22 -35.22
C GLY A 303 11.12 -9.53 -34.56
N VAL A 304 10.08 -10.29 -34.22
CA VAL A 304 8.87 -9.77 -33.55
C VAL A 304 9.19 -9.16 -32.18
N ILE A 305 10.07 -9.79 -31.41
CA ILE A 305 10.53 -9.27 -30.11
C ILE A 305 11.23 -7.92 -30.32
N SER A 306 12.20 -7.85 -31.23
CA SER A 306 12.95 -6.61 -31.48
C SER A 306 12.08 -5.47 -32.03
N GLU A 307 11.08 -5.79 -32.86
CA GLU A 307 10.12 -4.81 -33.39
C GLU A 307 9.16 -4.30 -32.32
N LYS A 308 8.76 -5.16 -31.36
CA LYS A 308 7.73 -4.82 -30.35
C LYS A 308 8.28 -4.27 -29.05
N LEU A 309 9.43 -4.72 -28.58
CA LEU A 309 10.10 -4.11 -27.43
C LEU A 309 10.87 -2.84 -27.83
N GLY A 310 11.25 -2.70 -29.11
CA GLY A 310 11.85 -1.48 -29.65
C GLY A 310 13.14 -1.09 -28.94
N SER A 311 13.42 0.22 -28.87
CA SER A 311 14.50 0.84 -28.10
C SER A 311 14.03 1.40 -26.75
N ASP A 312 12.80 1.08 -26.34
CA ASP A 312 12.14 1.72 -25.19
C ASP A 312 12.68 1.22 -23.84
N TYR A 313 13.35 0.06 -23.83
CA TYR A 313 13.92 -0.56 -22.63
C TYR A 313 15.27 -1.18 -22.96
N ASP A 314 16.18 -1.20 -21.98
CA ASP A 314 17.31 -2.11 -22.02
C ASP A 314 16.76 -3.54 -21.77
N TYR A 315 17.07 -4.52 -22.62
CA TYR A 315 16.68 -5.91 -22.42
C TYR A 315 17.72 -6.87 -22.97
N GLN A 316 17.81 -8.05 -22.35
CA GLN A 316 18.68 -9.14 -22.78
C GLN A 316 17.81 -10.29 -23.26
N VAL A 317 18.03 -10.75 -24.49
CA VAL A 317 17.35 -11.94 -25.01
C VAL A 317 18.29 -13.12 -24.92
N THR A 318 17.92 -14.15 -24.18
CA THR A 318 18.64 -15.42 -24.08
C THR A 318 17.82 -16.55 -24.68
N VAL A 319 18.50 -17.44 -25.40
CA VAL A 319 17.90 -18.57 -26.11
C VAL A 319 18.62 -19.84 -25.68
N HIS A 320 17.86 -20.80 -25.18
CA HIS A 320 18.38 -22.01 -24.56
C HIS A 320 17.92 -23.27 -25.30
N GLN A 321 18.83 -24.22 -25.49
CA GLN A 321 18.55 -25.56 -25.99
C GLN A 321 18.29 -26.51 -24.83
N MET A 322 17.30 -27.39 -24.99
CA MET A 322 17.17 -28.54 -24.11
C MET A 322 18.15 -29.64 -24.52
N ALA A 323 18.71 -30.33 -23.51
CA ALA A 323 19.46 -31.57 -23.73
C ALA A 323 18.50 -32.61 -24.33
N ALA A 324 18.87 -33.15 -25.49
CA ALA A 324 17.98 -34.01 -26.28
C ALA A 324 17.72 -35.34 -25.58
N SER A 325 16.47 -35.65 -25.23
CA SER A 325 16.04 -37.03 -25.03
C SER A 325 15.49 -37.55 -26.37
N SER A 326 16.26 -38.43 -27.01
CA SER A 326 15.87 -39.33 -28.10
C SER A 326 14.74 -38.86 -29.06
N SER A 327 15.15 -38.56 -30.30
CA SER A 327 14.36 -38.68 -31.54
C SER A 327 13.11 -37.82 -31.77
N GLU A 328 12.88 -36.75 -31.01
CA GLU A 328 11.96 -35.67 -31.44
C GLU A 328 12.59 -34.28 -31.30
N GLU A 329 12.55 -33.54 -32.41
CA GLU A 329 12.79 -32.10 -32.62
C GLU A 329 13.61 -31.32 -31.57
N ARG A 330 14.73 -30.73 -32.02
CA ARG A 330 15.52 -29.75 -31.25
C ARG A 330 14.67 -28.52 -30.90
N ARG A 331 13.99 -28.59 -29.76
CA ARG A 331 13.19 -27.51 -29.20
C ARG A 331 14.09 -26.52 -28.47
N VAL A 332 13.80 -25.25 -28.68
CA VAL A 332 14.53 -24.11 -28.14
C VAL A 332 13.52 -23.22 -27.43
N TYR A 333 13.87 -22.63 -26.29
CA TYR A 333 13.03 -21.62 -25.64
C TYR A 333 13.77 -20.28 -25.57
N CYS A 334 13.00 -19.20 -25.58
CA CYS A 334 13.52 -17.84 -25.57
C CYS A 334 13.05 -17.11 -24.31
N VAL A 335 13.97 -16.43 -23.63
CA VAL A 335 13.71 -15.62 -22.45
C VAL A 335 14.17 -14.21 -22.74
N VAL A 336 13.28 -13.23 -22.55
CA VAL A 336 13.61 -11.81 -22.61
C VAL A 336 13.72 -11.33 -21.18
N HIS A 337 14.93 -11.04 -20.71
CA HIS A 337 15.20 -10.45 -19.40
C HIS A 337 15.17 -8.92 -19.51
N ILE A 338 14.39 -8.28 -18.64
CA ILE A 338 14.24 -6.83 -18.61
C ILE A 338 14.60 -6.38 -17.19
N PRO A 339 15.72 -5.65 -16.98
CA PRO A 339 16.08 -5.10 -15.68
C PRO A 339 15.01 -4.11 -15.23
N THR A 340 14.19 -4.50 -14.26
CA THR A 340 13.06 -3.72 -13.74
C THR A 340 13.42 -2.83 -12.54
N GLU A 341 14.71 -2.64 -12.23
CA GLU A 341 15.24 -1.99 -11.01
C GLU A 341 14.38 -0.83 -10.47
N GLY A 342 13.46 -1.15 -9.55
CA GLY A 342 12.60 -0.18 -8.85
C GLY A 342 11.65 0.64 -9.72
N ASN A 343 11.47 0.33 -11.02
CA ASN A 343 10.55 1.06 -11.89
C ASN A 343 9.24 0.29 -12.07
N ASP A 344 8.34 0.44 -11.09
CA ASP A 344 7.03 -0.21 -11.07
C ASP A 344 6.25 0.00 -12.39
N GLN A 345 6.43 1.11 -13.10
CA GLN A 345 5.71 1.34 -14.36
C GLN A 345 6.27 0.58 -15.56
N LEU A 346 7.56 0.23 -15.53
CA LEU A 346 8.17 -0.65 -16.53
C LEU A 346 7.42 -1.99 -16.55
N ILE A 347 7.06 -2.49 -15.37
CA ILE A 347 6.33 -3.74 -15.15
C ILE A 347 4.97 -3.74 -15.87
N GLY A 348 4.19 -2.66 -15.74
CA GLY A 348 2.91 -2.51 -16.43
C GLY A 348 3.05 -2.34 -17.95
N ARG A 349 4.17 -1.81 -18.45
CA ARG A 349 4.45 -1.79 -19.89
C ARG A 349 4.89 -3.16 -20.40
N ILE A 350 5.79 -3.84 -19.69
CA ILE A 350 6.24 -5.20 -20.01
C ILE A 350 5.03 -6.14 -20.14
N GLN A 351 4.06 -6.06 -19.24
CA GLN A 351 2.83 -6.85 -19.34
C GLN A 351 2.02 -6.54 -20.61
N ARG A 352 1.86 -5.25 -20.96
CA ARG A 352 1.15 -4.83 -22.19
C ARG A 352 1.89 -5.29 -23.45
N ASP A 353 3.21 -5.16 -23.49
CA ASP A 353 4.02 -5.57 -24.63
C ASP A 353 4.08 -7.10 -24.74
N ALA A 354 4.14 -7.82 -23.62
CA ALA A 354 3.98 -9.28 -23.59
C ALA A 354 2.60 -9.73 -24.10
N LEU A 355 1.52 -9.02 -23.75
CA LEU A 355 0.18 -9.27 -24.29
C LEU A 355 0.11 -9.00 -25.80
N ARG A 356 0.77 -7.94 -26.29
CA ARG A 356 0.86 -7.65 -27.74
C ARG A 356 1.65 -8.74 -28.48
N ILE A 357 2.79 -9.15 -27.93
CA ILE A 357 3.61 -10.25 -28.44
C ILE A 357 2.79 -11.55 -28.45
N LYS A 358 2.09 -11.86 -27.35
CA LYS A 358 1.19 -13.01 -27.25
C LYS A 358 0.10 -12.98 -28.31
N ARG A 359 -0.59 -11.85 -28.52
CA ARG A 359 -1.63 -11.73 -29.56
C ARG A 359 -1.09 -11.93 -30.97
N ARG A 360 0.13 -11.47 -31.26
CA ARG A 360 0.75 -11.63 -32.58
C ARG A 360 1.25 -13.06 -32.80
N LEU A 361 1.86 -13.67 -31.78
CA LEU A 361 2.35 -15.04 -31.82
C LEU A 361 1.24 -16.09 -31.70
N ALA A 362 0.09 -15.77 -31.10
CA ALA A 362 -1.08 -16.65 -31.07
C ALA A 362 -1.65 -16.93 -32.48
N LYS A 363 -1.39 -16.07 -33.47
CA LYS A 363 -1.70 -16.35 -34.88
C LYS A 363 -0.85 -17.50 -35.45
N GLN A 364 0.29 -17.81 -34.84
CA GLN A 364 1.15 -18.93 -35.18
C GLN A 364 0.88 -20.08 -34.21
N ARG A 365 0.20 -21.14 -34.68
CA ARG A 365 -0.22 -22.29 -33.87
C ARG A 365 0.88 -22.77 -32.92
N GLY A 366 0.61 -22.73 -31.60
CA GLY A 366 1.34 -23.46 -30.56
C GLY A 366 2.40 -22.70 -29.75
N ILE A 367 2.59 -21.39 -29.92
CA ILE A 367 3.59 -20.64 -29.14
C ILE A 367 2.95 -20.05 -27.88
N ASP A 368 3.34 -20.57 -26.72
CA ASP A 368 2.89 -20.06 -25.43
C ASP A 368 3.78 -18.89 -24.98
N VAL A 369 3.19 -17.72 -24.73
CA VAL A 369 3.90 -16.55 -24.22
C VAL A 369 3.43 -16.30 -22.80
N ARG A 370 4.37 -16.38 -21.85
CA ARG A 370 4.12 -16.17 -20.42
C ARG A 370 5.09 -15.14 -19.87
N LEU A 371 4.65 -14.38 -18.87
CA LEU A 371 5.56 -13.51 -18.14
C LEU A 371 6.46 -14.36 -17.24
N PHE A 372 7.76 -14.06 -17.27
CA PHE A 372 8.73 -14.69 -16.40
C PHE A 372 8.76 -13.96 -15.06
N ILE A 373 8.49 -14.72 -14.00
CA ILE A 373 8.43 -14.23 -12.63
C ILE A 373 9.63 -14.81 -11.89
N SER A 374 10.54 -13.96 -11.43
CA SER A 374 11.61 -14.43 -10.55
C SER A 374 11.03 -14.67 -9.14
N ARG A 375 11.17 -15.88 -8.61
CA ARG A 375 10.88 -16.17 -7.21
C ARG A 375 12.00 -15.60 -6.35
N ASN A 376 11.88 -14.35 -5.91
CA ASN A 376 12.76 -13.86 -4.85
C ASN A 376 12.36 -14.55 -3.53
N THR A 377 13.27 -15.33 -2.95
CA THR A 377 13.08 -16.06 -1.68
C THR A 377 12.84 -15.15 -0.49
N GLU A 378 13.20 -13.86 -0.61
CA GLU A 378 12.94 -12.84 0.42
C GLU A 378 11.45 -12.49 0.58
N ASN A 379 10.66 -12.53 -0.50
CA ASN A 379 9.21 -12.26 -0.51
C ASN A 379 8.37 -13.54 -0.34
N ASP A 380 8.96 -14.62 0.16
CA ASP A 380 8.24 -15.85 0.40
C ASP A 380 7.34 -15.71 1.64
N VAL A 381 6.12 -16.25 1.60
CA VAL A 381 5.17 -16.15 2.72
C VAL A 381 5.77 -16.74 4.00
N ARG A 382 6.67 -17.72 3.83
CA ARG A 382 7.44 -18.32 4.90
C ARG A 382 8.46 -17.38 5.52
N SER A 383 9.20 -16.56 4.75
CA SER A 383 10.15 -15.59 5.31
C SER A 383 9.45 -14.49 6.12
N VAL A 384 8.28 -14.03 5.66
CA VAL A 384 7.42 -13.10 6.40
C VAL A 384 6.91 -13.74 7.70
N SER A 385 6.40 -14.98 7.63
CA SER A 385 5.99 -15.69 8.85
C SER A 385 7.15 -15.90 9.82
N ILE A 386 8.35 -16.18 9.32
CA ILE A 386 9.59 -16.40 10.08
C ILE A 386 10.13 -15.11 10.71
N ALA A 387 10.11 -13.99 9.97
CA ALA A 387 10.43 -12.66 10.50
C ALA A 387 9.42 -12.26 11.59
N MET A 388 8.16 -12.70 11.46
CA MET A 388 7.11 -12.49 12.44
C MET A 388 7.18 -13.45 13.65
N THR A 389 7.74 -14.66 13.52
CA THR A 389 7.77 -15.69 14.59
C THR A 389 9.18 -16.04 15.11
N GLY A 390 10.24 -15.39 14.63
CA GLY A 390 11.60 -15.51 15.17
C GLY A 390 12.30 -16.87 14.97
N ARG A 391 11.94 -17.68 13.97
CA ARG A 391 12.58 -19.00 13.73
C ARG A 391 13.14 -19.14 12.32
N GLY A 392 14.47 -19.11 12.19
CA GLY A 392 15.18 -19.27 10.92
C GLY A 392 14.87 -20.60 10.20
N SER A 393 14.85 -20.57 8.86
CA SER A 393 14.58 -21.75 8.03
C SER A 393 15.82 -22.26 7.31
N ARG A 394 15.98 -23.58 7.36
CA ARG A 394 16.88 -24.39 6.55
C ARG A 394 16.40 -24.49 5.09
N ARG A 395 17.38 -24.63 4.20
CA ARG A 395 17.34 -24.88 2.75
C ARG A 395 16.41 -26.01 2.31
N ALA A 396 15.96 -25.92 1.06
CA ALA A 396 15.55 -27.08 0.25
C ALA A 396 15.81 -26.81 -1.25
N ASP A 397 16.94 -27.32 -1.75
CA ASP A 397 17.24 -27.49 -3.18
C ASP A 397 16.30 -28.53 -3.80
N ARG A 398 15.78 -28.28 -5.00
CA ARG A 398 15.16 -29.31 -5.85
C ARG A 398 15.50 -29.13 -7.33
N ARG A 399 16.39 -30.01 -7.79
CA ARG A 399 16.50 -30.69 -9.11
C ARG A 399 16.33 -29.80 -10.35
N CYS A 400 17.47 -29.35 -10.90
CA CYS A 400 17.58 -28.57 -12.13
C CYS A 400 17.78 -29.50 -13.36
N ALA A 401 16.96 -29.37 -14.39
CA ALA A 401 17.20 -29.98 -15.70
C ALA A 401 18.26 -29.15 -16.46
N GLN A 402 19.28 -29.79 -17.02
CA GLN A 402 20.37 -29.12 -17.73
C GLN A 402 19.90 -28.56 -19.09
N SER A 403 20.01 -27.24 -19.26
CA SER A 403 19.76 -26.52 -20.52
C SER A 403 21.02 -25.75 -20.94
N THR A 404 21.34 -25.71 -22.23
CA THR A 404 22.54 -25.02 -22.75
C THR A 404 22.17 -23.70 -23.41
N LEU A 405 22.79 -22.59 -22.99
CA LEU A 405 22.63 -21.29 -23.66
C LEU A 405 23.25 -21.35 -25.07
N ILE A 406 22.48 -21.00 -26.10
CA ILE A 406 22.92 -21.01 -27.50
C ILE A 406 23.14 -19.59 -28.03
N TYR A 407 22.35 -18.64 -27.56
CA TYR A 407 22.38 -17.27 -28.05
C TYR A 407 21.99 -16.30 -26.94
N SER A 408 22.77 -15.24 -26.78
CA SER A 408 22.47 -14.11 -25.89
C SER A 408 22.75 -12.82 -26.66
N LYS A 409 21.82 -11.87 -26.61
CA LYS A 409 22.02 -10.55 -27.17
C LYS A 409 21.38 -9.49 -26.28
N GLU A 410 22.16 -8.46 -25.98
CA GLU A 410 21.72 -7.27 -25.25
C GLU A 410 21.28 -6.19 -26.23
N TYR A 411 20.22 -5.51 -25.87
CA TYR A 411 19.63 -4.39 -26.59
C TYR A 411 19.46 -3.25 -25.59
N GLY A 412 20.05 -2.08 -25.83
CA GLY A 412 20.02 -0.98 -24.87
C GLY A 412 21.28 -0.11 -24.82
N GLN A 413 21.26 0.95 -24.01
CA GLN A 413 22.41 1.84 -23.77
C GLN A 413 23.21 1.52 -22.49
N ARG A 414 22.64 0.78 -21.53
CA ARG A 414 23.34 0.35 -20.30
C ARG A 414 23.69 -1.14 -20.37
N MET A 415 24.94 -1.49 -20.04
CA MET A 415 25.35 -2.89 -19.88
C MET A 415 24.52 -3.56 -18.78
N ILE A 416 23.85 -4.65 -19.13
CA ILE A 416 23.08 -5.45 -18.17
C ILE A 416 24.07 -6.33 -17.43
N ARG A 417 24.58 -5.87 -16.27
CA ARG A 417 25.39 -6.74 -15.41
C ARG A 417 24.51 -7.90 -14.93
N SER A 418 24.78 -9.09 -15.44
CA SER A 418 24.36 -10.35 -14.83
C SER A 418 25.02 -10.45 -13.46
N GLU A 419 24.42 -9.86 -12.43
CA GLU A 419 24.87 -10.12 -11.07
C GLU A 419 24.68 -11.60 -10.76
N GLY A 420 25.77 -12.21 -10.26
CA GLY A 420 25.88 -13.63 -9.96
C GLY A 420 24.86 -14.11 -8.94
N ALA A 421 23.70 -14.51 -9.44
CA ALA A 421 22.86 -15.52 -8.82
C ALA A 421 22.45 -16.47 -9.94
N GLY A 422 23.03 -17.67 -9.95
CA GLY A 422 22.49 -18.76 -10.75
C GLY A 422 21.04 -18.96 -10.35
N PHE A 423 20.12 -18.44 -11.16
CA PHE A 423 18.70 -18.65 -10.95
C PHE A 423 18.43 -20.14 -11.21
N GLU A 424 18.17 -20.90 -10.15
CA GLU A 424 17.65 -22.26 -10.27
C GLU A 424 16.34 -22.20 -11.05
N PHE A 425 16.38 -22.75 -12.28
CA PHE A 425 15.26 -22.76 -13.21
C PHE A 425 14.18 -23.72 -12.69
N SER A 426 13.08 -23.17 -12.18
CA SER A 426 11.84 -23.92 -11.97
C SER A 426 10.98 -23.85 -13.22
N VAL A 427 11.29 -24.70 -14.20
CA VAL A 427 10.42 -24.95 -15.35
C VAL A 427 9.17 -25.71 -14.83
N PRO A 428 7.94 -25.27 -15.11
CA PRO A 428 6.76 -26.06 -14.76
C PRO A 428 6.78 -27.39 -15.54
N PRO A 429 6.33 -28.50 -14.94
CA PRO A 429 6.34 -29.80 -15.61
C PRO A 429 5.51 -29.69 -16.90
N GLY A 430 6.10 -30.05 -18.03
CA GLY A 430 5.38 -30.21 -19.28
C GLY A 430 4.32 -31.28 -19.09
N GLY A 431 3.04 -30.91 -19.25
CA GLY A 431 1.96 -31.86 -19.42
C GLY A 431 2.20 -32.66 -20.70
N GLY A 432 2.01 -33.98 -20.59
CA GLY A 432 2.28 -34.96 -21.64
C GLY A 432 1.37 -34.87 -22.85
#